data_AF-A0A4R0DKD5-F1
#
_entry.id   AF-A0A4R0DKD5-F1
#
_cell.length_a   1.000
_cell.length_b   1.000
_cell.length_c   1.000
_cell.angle_alpha   90.00
_cell.angle_beta   90.00
_cell.angle_gamma   90.00
#
_symmetry.space_group_name_H-M   'P 1'
#
loop_
_entity.id
_entity.type
_entity.pdbx_description
1 polymer ?
#
loop_
_entity_poly.entity_id
_entity_poly.type
_entity_poly.pdbx_seq_one_letter_code
_entity_poly.pdbx_strand_id
1 'polypeptide(L)'
;MKQFFFKYLTLFLDKVSSRSVILLEGDSLPPKMPIRSIVVAIEDEEIWCVGLKCPCGCDYTIELPIIREAKPRWDVNINSQNQISLFPSVFLKKGCKSHFWIKNGKILWCN
;
A
#
# COMPACT_ATOMS: atom_id res chain seq x y z
N MET A 1 -19.57 15.16 5.32
CA MET A 1 -18.87 16.03 4.33
C MET A 1 -17.37 15.73 4.20
N LYS A 2 -16.57 15.81 5.28
CA LYS A 2 -15.09 15.67 5.19
C LYS A 2 -14.61 14.33 4.59
N GLN A 3 -15.16 13.21 5.03
CA GLN A 3 -14.74 11.88 4.58
C GLN A 3 -15.08 11.60 3.10
N PHE A 4 -16.18 12.20 2.61
CA PHE A 4 -16.62 12.07 1.23
C PHE A 4 -15.68 12.81 0.26
N PHE A 5 -15.34 14.06 0.59
CA PHE A 5 -14.36 14.84 -0.17
C PHE A 5 -12.99 14.16 -0.21
N PHE A 6 -12.54 13.64 0.94
CA PHE A 6 -11.24 12.96 1.05
C PHE A 6 -11.16 11.70 0.20
N LYS A 7 -12.27 10.94 0.11
CA LYS A 7 -12.38 9.78 -0.76
C LYS A 7 -12.18 10.14 -2.23
N TYR A 8 -12.94 11.11 -2.75
CA TYR A 8 -12.84 11.49 -4.17
C TYR A 8 -11.48 12.11 -4.50
N LEU A 9 -10.93 12.92 -3.59
CA LEU A 9 -9.60 13.48 -3.77
C LEU A 9 -8.54 12.38 -3.83
N THR A 10 -8.59 11.38 -2.94
CA THR A 10 -7.66 10.24 -2.96
C THR A 10 -7.74 9.47 -4.27
N LEU A 11 -8.96 9.13 -4.71
CA LEU A 11 -9.19 8.42 -5.96
C LEU A 11 -8.68 9.20 -7.18
N PHE A 12 -8.93 10.51 -7.20
CA PHE A 12 -8.42 11.40 -8.25
C PHE A 12 -6.89 11.43 -8.27
N LEU A 13 -6.25 11.63 -7.11
CA LEU A 13 -4.80 11.69 -6.99
C LEU A 13 -4.13 10.38 -7.37
N ASP A 14 -4.70 9.23 -7.01
CA ASP A 14 -4.19 7.90 -7.39
C ASP A 14 -4.32 7.64 -8.91
N LYS A 15 -5.23 8.32 -9.61
CA LYS A 15 -5.36 8.26 -11.07
C LYS A 15 -4.27 9.08 -11.78
N VAL A 16 -3.86 10.21 -11.21
CA VAL A 16 -2.94 11.16 -11.86
C VAL A 16 -1.50 11.03 -11.38
N SER A 17 -1.25 10.42 -10.22
CA SER A 17 0.09 10.39 -9.61
C SER A 17 0.35 9.11 -8.82
N SER A 18 1.57 8.59 -8.94
CA SER A 18 2.07 7.49 -8.11
C SER A 18 2.11 7.90 -6.65
N ARG A 19 1.99 6.92 -5.76
CA ARG A 19 2.22 7.08 -4.32
C ARG A 19 3.73 7.07 -4.04
N SER A 20 4.15 7.92 -3.11
CA SER A 20 5.52 7.92 -2.60
C SER A 20 5.79 6.67 -1.77
N VAL A 21 7.05 6.22 -1.80
CA VAL A 21 7.55 5.13 -0.96
C VAL A 21 8.29 5.74 0.23
N ILE A 22 8.00 5.24 1.43
CA ILE A 22 8.68 5.61 2.67
C ILE A 22 9.29 4.33 3.23
N LEU A 23 10.60 4.33 3.46
CA LEU A 23 11.28 3.25 4.17
C LEU A 23 11.24 3.56 5.66
N LEU A 24 10.89 2.57 6.47
CA LEU A 24 10.85 2.63 7.92
C LEU A 24 11.73 1.52 8.48
N GLU A 25 12.60 1.86 9.42
CA GLU A 25 13.40 0.88 10.16
C GLU A 25 12.53 0.19 11.22
N GLY A 26 12.49 -1.14 11.18
CA GLY A 26 11.71 -1.99 12.08
C GLY A 26 10.86 -3.04 11.35
N ASP A 27 10.23 -3.91 12.13
CA ASP A 27 9.42 -5.06 11.67
C ASP A 27 7.94 -4.74 11.45
N SER A 28 7.49 -3.56 11.87
CA SER A 28 6.08 -3.20 12.00
C SER A 28 5.75 -1.82 11.43
N LEU A 29 4.48 -1.64 11.08
CA LEU A 29 3.98 -0.36 10.56
C LEU A 29 3.95 0.73 11.65
N PRO A 30 4.09 2.02 11.25
CA PRO A 30 4.00 3.10 12.21
C PRO A 30 2.58 3.16 12.79
N PRO A 31 2.41 3.58 14.06
CA PRO A 31 1.10 3.65 14.71
C PRO A 31 0.13 4.57 13.97
N LYS A 32 0.66 5.59 13.27
CA LYS A 32 -0.09 6.49 12.41
C LYS A 32 0.43 6.42 10.99
N MET A 33 -0.34 5.77 10.12
CA MET A 33 0.00 5.65 8.72
C MET A 33 -0.10 6.98 7.96
N PRO A 34 0.91 7.34 7.16
CA PRO A 34 0.87 8.52 6.30
C PRO A 34 -0.21 8.38 5.22
N ILE A 35 -0.77 9.51 4.83
CA ILE A 35 -1.80 9.58 3.79
C ILE A 35 -1.11 9.37 2.44
N ARG A 36 -1.71 8.52 1.59
CA ARG A 36 -1.31 8.31 0.19
C ARG A 36 0.15 7.87 -0.04
N SER A 37 0.84 7.42 1.00
CA SER A 37 2.17 6.82 0.89
C SER A 37 2.09 5.30 1.05
N ILE A 38 3.10 4.63 0.53
CA ILE A 38 3.35 3.21 0.73
C ILE A 38 4.56 3.12 1.66
N VAL A 39 4.36 2.56 2.85
CA VAL A 39 5.41 2.37 3.85
C VAL A 39 5.98 0.97 3.69
N VAL A 40 7.30 0.84 3.70
CA VAL A 40 8.01 -0.43 3.67
C VAL A 40 8.78 -0.54 4.97
N ALA A 41 8.42 -1.52 5.80
CA ALA A 41 9.11 -1.81 7.04
C ALA A 41 10.29 -2.75 6.74
N ILE A 42 11.49 -2.34 7.13
CA ILE A 42 12.75 -3.04 6.85
C ILE A 42 13.53 -3.17 8.15
N GLU A 43 14.00 -4.38 8.43
CA GLU A 43 14.88 -4.67 9.56
C GLU A 43 15.88 -5.75 9.11
N ASP A 44 17.14 -5.61 9.49
CA ASP A 44 18.23 -6.53 9.12
C ASP A 44 18.31 -6.84 7.60
N GLU A 45 18.13 -5.80 6.77
CA GLU A 45 18.11 -5.86 5.29
C GLU A 45 16.95 -6.69 4.69
N GLU A 46 16.02 -7.19 5.51
CA GLU A 46 14.82 -7.91 5.09
C GLU A 46 13.58 -7.01 5.13
N ILE A 47 12.71 -7.14 4.12
CA ILE A 47 11.42 -6.43 4.09
C ILE A 47 10.40 -7.26 4.87
N TRP A 48 9.89 -6.70 5.96
CA TRP A 48 8.92 -7.38 6.82
C TRP A 48 7.49 -7.24 6.28
N CYS A 49 7.06 -6.01 6.07
CA CYS A 49 5.72 -5.71 5.59
C CYS A 49 5.67 -4.43 4.75
N VAL A 50 4.60 -4.33 3.97
CA VAL A 50 4.24 -3.11 3.24
C VAL A 50 2.88 -2.61 3.72
N GLY A 51 2.83 -1.34 4.09
CA GLY A 51 1.65 -0.67 4.62
C GLY A 51 1.14 0.44 3.74
N LEU A 52 -0.19 0.60 3.65
CA LEU A 52 -0.80 1.77 3.02
C LEU A 52 -2.21 2.03 3.54
N LYS A 53 -2.64 3.30 3.50
CA LYS A 53 -4.06 3.62 3.62
C LYS A 53 -4.81 3.15 2.37
N CYS A 54 -5.95 2.50 2.58
CA CYS A 54 -6.74 1.90 1.52
C CYS A 54 -7.12 2.94 0.45
N PRO A 55 -6.84 2.68 -0.84
CA PRO A 55 -7.06 3.64 -1.91
C PRO A 55 -8.54 3.97 -2.17
N CYS A 56 -9.49 3.18 -1.65
CA CYS A 56 -10.91 3.54 -1.75
C CYS A 56 -11.33 4.69 -0.81
N GLY A 57 -10.43 5.18 0.04
CA GLY A 57 -10.68 6.31 0.95
C GLY A 57 -11.43 5.97 2.23
N CYS A 58 -11.59 4.68 2.58
CA CYS A 58 -12.23 4.25 3.83
C CYS A 58 -11.35 4.42 5.09
N ASP A 59 -10.13 4.93 4.94
CA ASP A 59 -9.12 5.12 5.99
C ASP A 59 -8.60 3.84 6.68
N TYR A 60 -9.02 2.65 6.20
CA TYR A 60 -8.45 1.38 6.64
C TYR A 60 -6.96 1.30 6.32
N THR A 61 -6.14 0.92 7.29
CA THR A 61 -4.73 0.59 7.07
C THR A 61 -4.64 -0.84 6.56
N ILE A 62 -4.08 -1.00 5.36
CA ILE A 62 -3.75 -2.30 4.79
C ILE A 62 -2.29 -2.59 5.14
N GLU A 63 -2.06 -3.75 5.72
CA GLU A 63 -0.74 -4.31 5.97
C GLU A 63 -0.59 -5.60 5.17
N LEU A 64 0.50 -5.71 4.42
CA LEU A 64 0.80 -6.81 3.52
C LEU A 64 2.12 -7.43 3.97
N PRO A 65 2.11 -8.64 4.54
CA PRO A 65 3.34 -9.30 4.92
C PRO A 65 4.14 -9.70 3.68
N ILE A 66 5.46 -9.49 3.74
CA ILE A 66 6.42 -9.81 2.67
C ILE A 66 7.30 -11.01 3.04
N ILE A 67 7.52 -11.22 4.35
CA ILE A 67 8.29 -12.35 4.89
C ILE A 67 7.87 -13.70 4.28
N ARG A 68 8.85 -14.59 4.10
CA ARG A 68 8.70 -15.83 3.31
C ARG A 68 7.66 -16.78 3.89
N GLU A 69 7.53 -16.79 5.22
CA GLU A 69 6.70 -17.69 6.03
C GLU A 69 5.22 -17.29 6.01
N ALA A 70 4.91 -16.03 5.68
CA ALA A 70 3.55 -15.51 5.72
C ALA A 70 2.65 -16.11 4.63
N LYS A 71 1.36 -16.28 4.96
CA LYS A 71 0.31 -16.69 4.02
C LYS A 71 -1.01 -15.94 4.33
N PRO A 72 -1.55 -15.14 3.39
CA PRO A 72 -0.96 -14.76 2.10
C PRO A 72 0.31 -13.92 2.29
N ARG A 73 1.18 -13.89 1.27
CA ARG A 73 2.36 -13.01 1.19
C ARG A 73 2.38 -12.24 -0.13
N TRP A 74 3.14 -11.16 -0.15
CA TRP A 74 3.40 -10.38 -1.35
C TRP A 74 4.90 -10.33 -1.64
N ASP A 75 5.24 -10.34 -2.92
CA ASP A 75 6.56 -10.03 -3.43
C ASP A 75 6.65 -8.54 -3.74
N VAL A 76 7.80 -7.94 -3.46
CA VAL A 76 8.09 -6.51 -3.65
C VAL A 76 9.13 -6.34 -4.74
N ASN A 77 8.92 -5.37 -5.62
CA ASN A 77 9.95 -4.87 -6.52
C ASN A 77 10.03 -3.34 -6.41
N ILE A 78 11.21 -2.82 -6.07
CA ILE A 78 11.49 -1.38 -6.08
C ILE A 78 12.43 -1.10 -7.26
N ASN A 79 12.02 -0.23 -8.17
CA ASN A 79 12.81 0.11 -9.36
C ASN A 79 13.82 1.24 -9.05
N SER A 80 14.68 1.57 -10.02
CA SER A 80 15.69 2.64 -9.91
C SER A 80 15.11 4.06 -9.71
N GLN A 81 13.81 4.24 -9.92
CA GLN A 81 13.09 5.49 -9.68
C GLN A 81 12.43 5.53 -8.30
N ASN A 82 12.79 4.60 -7.40
CA ASN A 82 12.22 4.43 -6.06
C ASN A 82 10.69 4.22 -6.08
N GLN A 83 10.18 3.54 -7.10
CA GLN A 83 8.78 3.18 -7.22
C GLN A 83 8.58 1.71 -6.91
N ILE A 84 7.52 1.41 -6.14
CA ILE A 84 7.22 0.05 -5.68
C ILE A 84 6.14 -0.63 -6.54
N SER A 85 6.34 -1.90 -6.84
CA SER A 85 5.34 -2.81 -7.39
C SER A 85 5.15 -3.99 -6.45
N LEU A 86 3.91 -4.46 -6.31
CA LEU A 86 3.56 -5.60 -5.46
C LEU A 86 2.91 -6.71 -6.29
N PHE A 87 3.21 -7.96 -5.93
CA PHE A 87 2.62 -9.15 -6.52
C PHE A 87 2.25 -10.14 -5.42
N PRO A 88 1.07 -10.79 -5.43
CA PRO A 88 -0.03 -10.60 -6.37
C PRO A 88 -0.82 -9.29 -6.12
N SER A 89 -1.96 -9.10 -6.80
CA SER A 89 -2.90 -8.02 -6.49
C SER A 89 -3.35 -8.05 -5.02
N VAL A 90 -3.71 -6.90 -4.49
CA VAL A 90 -4.30 -6.78 -3.15
C VAL A 90 -5.80 -6.97 -3.25
N PHE A 91 -6.34 -8.01 -2.63
CA PHE A 91 -7.79 -8.21 -2.51
C PHE A 91 -8.19 -8.36 -1.03
N LEU A 92 -8.87 -7.33 -0.52
CA LEU A 92 -9.39 -7.37 0.85
C LEU A 92 -10.64 -8.26 0.91
N LYS A 93 -10.55 -9.41 1.59
CA LYS A 93 -11.70 -10.32 1.75
C LYS A 93 -12.77 -9.79 2.73
N LYS A 94 -12.39 -8.84 3.59
CA LYS A 94 -13.24 -8.19 4.59
C LYS A 94 -13.20 -6.66 4.43
N GLY A 95 -14.10 -5.95 5.11
CA GLY A 95 -14.15 -4.48 5.04
C GLY A 95 -14.66 -3.98 3.68
N CYS A 96 -13.98 -2.99 3.10
CA CYS A 96 -14.41 -2.31 1.87
C CYS A 96 -14.28 -3.15 0.58
N LYS A 97 -13.75 -4.38 0.68
CA LYS A 97 -13.57 -5.32 -0.44
C LYS A 97 -12.84 -4.76 -1.66
N SER A 98 -11.95 -3.79 -1.44
CA SER A 98 -11.15 -3.20 -2.51
C SER A 98 -10.23 -4.24 -3.14
N HIS A 99 -10.16 -4.24 -4.47
CA HIS A 99 -9.29 -5.10 -5.27
C HIS A 99 -8.51 -4.27 -6.29
N PHE A 100 -7.19 -4.26 -6.16
CA PHE A 100 -6.32 -3.45 -6.99
C PHE A 100 -4.89 -4.02 -7.06
N TRP A 101 -4.14 -3.57 -8.06
CA TRP A 101 -2.70 -3.75 -8.18
C TRP A 101 -1.96 -2.50 -7.71
N ILE A 102 -0.73 -2.69 -7.24
CA ILE A 102 0.26 -1.62 -7.10
C ILE A 102 1.36 -1.87 -8.12
N LYS A 103 1.52 -0.98 -9.10
CA LYS A 103 2.58 -1.06 -10.11
C LYS A 103 3.28 0.28 -10.24
N ASN A 104 4.57 0.33 -9.99
CA ASN A 104 5.38 1.55 -10.06
C ASN A 104 4.75 2.70 -9.23
N GLY A 105 4.27 2.37 -8.04
CA GLY A 105 3.57 3.27 -7.11
C GLY A 105 2.15 3.65 -7.52
N LYS A 106 1.65 3.22 -8.70
CA LYS A 106 0.29 3.49 -9.16
C LYS A 106 -0.70 2.45 -8.64
N ILE A 107 -1.90 2.90 -8.29
CA ILE A 107 -3.03 2.05 -7.96
C ILE A 107 -3.81 1.75 -9.24
N LEU A 108 -3.91 0.46 -9.61
CA LEU A 108 -4.67 0.01 -10.76
C LEU A 108 -5.80 -0.89 -10.29
N TRP A 109 -7.04 -0.38 -10.33
CA TRP A 109 -8.22 -1.11 -9.88
C TRP A 109 -8.51 -2.33 -10.76
N CYS A 110 -8.94 -3.41 -10.12
CA CYS A 110 -9.49 -4.57 -10.81
C CYS A 110 -10.98 -4.36 -11.08
N ASN A 111 -11.50 -4.99 -12.14
CA ASN A 111 -12.92 -5.00 -12.50
C ASN A 111 -13.66 -6.13 -11.79
#